data_AF-A0A7L4QSS3-F1
#
_entry.id   AF-A0A7L4QSS3-F1
#
_cell.length_a   1.000
_cell.length_b   1.000
_cell.length_c   1.000
_cell.angle_alpha   90.00
_cell.angle_beta   90.00
_cell.angle_gamma   90.00
#
_symmetry.space_group_name_H-M   'P 1'
#
loop_
_entity.id
_entity.type
_entity.pdbx_description
1 polymer ?
#
loop_
_entity_poly.entity_id
_entity_poly.type
_entity_poly.pdbx_seq_one_letter_code
_entity_poly.pdbx_strand_id
1 'polypeptide(L)'
;MQFHYALVDDLITREEFERRVEEKMQECGDLLDDVTAAMVVVHDLGREHVKIRDLSIGSTLSSFFGRVISVSPPREFTRKDGEKGWVADLILGDETGQVRAVLWDEKAAAVAEIEPGDVLEIIGKQGARQGDVVVLALRKSPIEISCGTAVQPQYQPPERKDVEGMVLLIGKPRVIVRRDGSTSEMIEGCFFDGEVTARIVAWDPSLLADVREGSCIRISGVLLKQRSTGKEYVVDERSSIAPGTRECSFRFNGLDEVRTDGTYAVEGIISSVQPPRAFTSRDGRPNHVRNLIITGATSDLRVVFWGDRALIPVVPGDRIAIYQGSGRTGRDGGLELHVGGNGFVRVVTPTAEEEIEKEGTIIVTREGT
;
A
#
# COMPACT_ATOMS: atom_id res chain seq x y z
N MET A 1 6.32 16.26 -27.86
CA MET A 1 7.69 15.70 -27.78
C MET A 1 8.31 15.71 -26.37
N GLN A 2 8.23 16.80 -25.59
CA GLN A 2 8.94 16.93 -24.29
C GLN A 2 8.78 15.73 -23.32
N PHE A 3 7.58 15.17 -23.18
CA PHE A 3 7.35 14.03 -22.27
C PHE A 3 7.91 12.69 -22.78
N HIS A 4 8.04 12.52 -24.11
CA HIS A 4 8.64 11.32 -24.70
C HIS A 4 10.15 11.35 -24.52
N TYR A 5 10.76 12.52 -24.73
CA TYR A 5 12.17 12.71 -24.41
C TYR A 5 12.46 12.41 -22.93
N ALA A 6 11.60 12.83 -22.01
CA ALA A 6 11.77 12.56 -20.58
C ALA A 6 11.80 11.05 -20.22
N LEU A 7 11.29 10.15 -21.08
CA LEU A 7 11.39 8.70 -20.87
C LEU A 7 12.79 8.14 -21.17
N VAL A 8 13.63 8.91 -21.87
CA VAL A 8 14.94 8.51 -22.39
C VAL A 8 16.02 9.57 -22.17
N ASP A 9 15.77 10.55 -21.29
CA ASP A 9 16.70 11.65 -21.00
C ASP A 9 17.98 11.19 -20.28
N ASP A 10 17.95 9.97 -19.75
CA ASP A 10 19.09 9.25 -19.18
C ASP A 10 19.93 8.51 -20.22
N LEU A 11 19.43 8.33 -21.45
CA LEU A 11 20.09 7.56 -22.51
C LEU A 11 20.73 8.44 -23.57
N ILE A 12 20.05 9.53 -23.96
CA ILE A 12 20.50 10.44 -25.03
C ILE A 12 20.17 11.89 -24.69
N THR A 13 20.86 12.83 -25.34
CA THR A 13 20.56 14.26 -25.20
C THR A 13 19.29 14.63 -25.96
N ARG A 14 18.74 15.80 -25.64
CA ARG A 14 17.52 16.31 -26.29
C ARG A 14 17.73 16.52 -27.79
N GLU A 15 18.87 17.09 -28.19
CA GLU A 15 19.19 17.34 -29.59
C GLU A 15 19.28 16.04 -30.38
N GLU A 16 19.88 15.00 -29.79
CA GLU A 16 19.97 13.68 -30.40
C GLU A 16 18.59 13.01 -30.51
N PHE A 17 17.73 13.19 -29.51
CA PHE A 17 16.36 12.70 -29.56
C PHE A 17 15.57 13.38 -30.68
N GLU A 18 15.59 14.71 -30.75
CA GLU A 18 14.89 15.50 -31.78
C GLU A 18 15.38 15.13 -33.18
N ARG A 19 16.70 14.95 -33.38
CA ARG A 19 17.28 14.47 -34.63
C ARG A 19 16.73 13.10 -35.06
N ARG A 20 16.68 12.13 -34.13
CA ARG A 20 16.14 10.79 -34.44
C ARG A 20 14.66 10.81 -34.76
N VAL A 21 13.90 11.71 -34.13
CA VAL A 21 12.47 11.89 -34.44
C VAL A 21 12.29 12.42 -35.87
N GLU A 22 13.04 13.45 -36.23
CA GLU A 22 13.04 13.98 -37.61
C GLU A 22 13.43 12.92 -38.63
N GLU A 23 14.45 12.11 -38.34
CA GLU A 23 14.85 10.98 -39.20
C GLU A 23 13.70 9.97 -39.37
N LYS A 24 13.01 9.61 -38.28
CA LYS A 24 11.87 8.70 -38.36
C LYS A 24 10.69 9.27 -39.15
N MET A 25 10.44 10.57 -39.02
CA MET A 25 9.43 11.24 -39.83
C MET A 25 9.83 11.25 -41.31
N GLN A 26 11.10 11.50 -41.65
CA GLN A 26 11.58 11.46 -43.02
C GLN A 26 11.51 10.05 -43.63
N GLU A 27 11.89 9.02 -42.87
CA GLU A 27 11.81 7.62 -43.30
C GLU A 27 10.37 7.17 -43.59
N CYS A 28 9.41 7.66 -42.80
CA CYS A 28 8.00 7.28 -42.93
C CYS A 28 7.17 8.27 -43.76
N GLY A 29 7.73 9.42 -44.17
CA GLY A 29 7.01 10.48 -44.86
C GLY A 29 5.82 11.03 -44.03
N ASP A 30 4.73 11.37 -44.70
CA ASP A 30 3.51 11.93 -44.07
C ASP A 30 2.67 10.88 -43.29
N LEU A 31 3.18 9.67 -43.06
CA LEU A 31 2.45 8.60 -42.35
C LEU A 31 2.53 8.71 -40.82
N LEU A 32 3.53 9.42 -40.29
CA LEU A 32 3.73 9.57 -38.86
C LEU A 32 3.66 11.04 -38.46
N ASP A 33 2.90 11.33 -37.40
CA ASP A 33 3.03 12.60 -36.70
C ASP A 33 4.26 12.59 -35.77
N ASP A 34 4.70 13.79 -35.35
CA ASP A 34 5.86 13.98 -34.46
C ASP A 34 5.77 13.12 -33.19
N VAL A 35 4.56 12.91 -32.69
CA VAL A 35 4.30 12.19 -31.44
C VAL A 35 4.55 10.70 -31.64
N THR A 36 4.06 10.14 -32.73
CA THR A 36 4.25 8.72 -33.08
C THR A 36 5.70 8.45 -33.44
N ALA A 37 6.36 9.35 -34.18
CA ALA A 37 7.80 9.27 -34.44
C ALA A 37 8.63 9.31 -33.14
N ALA A 38 8.28 10.19 -32.19
CA ALA A 38 8.89 10.23 -30.86
C ALA A 38 8.72 8.90 -30.10
N MET A 39 7.56 8.24 -30.22
CA MET A 39 7.33 6.92 -29.63
C MET A 39 8.18 5.83 -30.24
N VAL A 40 8.37 5.85 -31.57
CA VAL A 40 9.25 4.89 -32.25
C VAL A 40 10.69 5.05 -31.73
N VAL A 41 11.17 6.28 -31.55
CA VAL A 41 12.51 6.52 -30.98
C VAL A 41 12.61 6.01 -29.54
N VAL A 42 11.58 6.25 -28.70
CA VAL A 42 11.54 5.73 -27.31
C VAL A 42 11.60 4.19 -27.31
N HIS A 43 10.85 3.55 -28.20
CA HIS A 43 10.86 2.10 -28.38
C HIS A 43 12.23 1.58 -28.88
N ASP A 44 12.83 2.22 -29.88
CA ASP A 44 14.15 1.86 -30.43
C ASP A 44 15.27 1.99 -29.38
N LEU A 45 15.06 2.84 -28.37
CA LEU A 45 15.94 2.98 -27.20
C LEU A 45 15.65 1.96 -26.08
N GLY A 46 14.73 1.01 -26.32
CA GLY A 46 14.40 -0.08 -25.40
C GLY A 46 13.44 0.31 -24.27
N ARG A 47 12.70 1.42 -24.40
CA ARG A 47 11.65 1.79 -23.46
C ARG A 47 10.29 1.39 -24.03
N GLU A 48 9.62 0.47 -23.36
CA GLU A 48 8.29 0.00 -23.72
C GLU A 48 7.22 0.49 -22.72
N HIS A 49 5.96 0.46 -23.15
CA HIS A 49 4.83 0.64 -22.23
C HIS A 49 4.79 -0.50 -21.22
N VAL A 50 4.76 -0.15 -19.95
CA VAL A 50 4.66 -1.13 -18.85
C VAL A 50 3.20 -1.44 -18.53
N LYS A 51 2.95 -2.62 -17.97
CA LYS A 51 1.62 -2.97 -17.44
C LYS A 51 1.36 -2.30 -16.10
N ILE A 52 0.08 -2.11 -15.76
CA ILE A 52 -0.34 -1.41 -14.55
C ILE A 52 0.28 -2.05 -13.29
N ARG A 53 0.32 -3.38 -13.20
CA ARG A 53 0.91 -4.09 -12.06
C ARG A 53 2.39 -3.78 -11.84
N ASP A 54 3.09 -3.38 -12.89
CA ASP A 54 4.55 -3.15 -12.88
C ASP A 54 4.90 -1.64 -12.77
N LEU A 55 3.88 -0.78 -12.61
CA LEU A 55 4.02 0.64 -12.31
C LEU A 55 4.65 0.84 -10.92
N SER A 56 5.97 0.90 -10.86
CA SER A 56 6.84 1.25 -9.72
C SER A 56 8.24 0.62 -9.83
N ILE A 57 8.53 -0.12 -10.91
CA ILE A 57 9.82 -0.78 -11.11
C ILE A 57 10.81 0.20 -11.76
N GLY A 58 11.72 0.77 -10.96
CA GLY A 58 13.04 1.25 -11.39
C GLY A 58 13.12 2.58 -12.15
N SER A 59 12.03 3.15 -12.68
CA SER A 59 12.06 4.43 -13.40
C SER A 59 11.38 5.56 -12.64
N THR A 60 11.86 6.80 -12.84
CA THR A 60 11.22 8.02 -12.34
C THR A 60 9.91 8.34 -13.08
N LEU A 61 9.80 7.88 -14.33
CA LEU A 61 8.65 8.02 -15.22
C LEU A 61 8.24 6.68 -15.81
N SER A 62 6.93 6.47 -15.94
CA SER A 62 6.34 5.28 -16.57
C SER A 62 5.43 5.71 -17.71
N SER A 63 5.48 4.95 -18.81
CA SER A 63 4.53 5.04 -19.91
C SER A 63 3.66 3.79 -19.90
N PHE A 64 2.34 3.92 -19.99
CA PHE A 64 1.41 2.79 -20.03
C PHE A 64 0.09 3.17 -20.71
N PHE A 65 -0.66 2.17 -21.16
CA PHE A 65 -2.03 2.34 -21.60
C PHE A 65 -3.00 1.88 -20.52
N GLY A 66 -4.13 2.56 -20.41
CA GLY A 66 -5.19 2.18 -19.48
C GLY A 66 -6.56 2.57 -20.00
N ARG A 67 -7.52 1.66 -19.88
CA ARG A 67 -8.93 1.95 -20.14
C ARG A 67 -9.54 2.69 -18.95
N VAL A 68 -10.27 3.77 -19.22
CA VAL A 68 -10.98 4.56 -18.22
C VAL A 68 -12.14 3.74 -17.67
N ILE A 69 -12.11 3.49 -16.37
CA ILE A 69 -13.16 2.79 -15.62
C ILE A 69 -14.08 3.80 -14.94
N SER A 70 -13.50 4.87 -14.39
CA SER A 70 -14.25 5.92 -13.71
C SER A 70 -13.54 7.27 -13.83
N VAL A 71 -14.34 8.33 -13.89
CA VAL A 71 -13.90 9.73 -13.95
C VAL A 71 -14.43 10.45 -12.71
N SER A 72 -13.55 11.08 -11.94
CA SER A 72 -13.94 11.94 -10.82
C SER A 72 -14.01 13.40 -11.27
N PRO A 73 -15.01 14.18 -10.82
CA PRO A 73 -15.11 15.58 -11.19
C PRO A 73 -13.92 16.39 -10.62
N PRO A 74 -13.49 17.47 -11.30
CA PRO A 74 -12.47 18.37 -10.78
C PRO A 74 -12.87 18.98 -9.43
N ARG A 75 -11.92 19.06 -8.51
CA ARG A 75 -12.07 19.68 -7.19
C ARG A 75 -11.06 20.80 -7.03
N GLU A 76 -11.52 21.94 -6.51
CA GLU A 76 -10.66 23.07 -6.15
C GLU A 76 -9.98 22.82 -4.80
N PHE A 77 -8.72 23.22 -4.67
CA PHE A 77 -8.01 23.25 -3.40
C PHE A 77 -7.11 24.50 -3.31
N THR A 78 -6.79 24.91 -2.08
CA THR A 78 -5.86 26.02 -1.82
C THR A 78 -4.45 25.48 -1.62
N ARG A 79 -3.50 25.99 -2.40
CA ARG A 79 -2.07 25.68 -2.31
C ARG A 79 -1.45 26.39 -1.10
N LYS A 80 -0.20 26.02 -0.78
CA LYS A 80 0.55 26.60 0.36
C LYS A 80 0.82 28.09 0.21
N ASP A 81 0.92 28.57 -1.02
CA ASP A 81 1.10 29.97 -1.39
C ASP A 81 -0.22 30.76 -1.42
N GLY A 82 -1.36 30.11 -1.15
CA GLY A 82 -2.69 30.70 -1.20
C GLY A 82 -3.34 30.68 -2.58
N GLU A 83 -2.65 30.23 -3.62
CA GLU A 83 -3.22 30.10 -4.95
C GLU A 83 -4.25 28.96 -5.02
N LYS A 84 -5.18 29.06 -5.96
CA LYS A 84 -6.14 28.00 -6.25
C LYS A 84 -5.51 26.99 -7.21
N GLY A 85 -5.61 25.70 -6.86
CA GLY A 85 -5.28 24.59 -7.75
C GLY A 85 -6.49 23.70 -7.99
N TRP A 86 -6.40 22.87 -9.03
CA TRP A 86 -7.45 21.89 -9.36
C TRP A 86 -6.89 20.48 -9.37
N VAL A 87 -7.69 19.52 -8.92
CA VAL A 87 -7.34 18.10 -8.95
C VAL A 87 -8.53 17.26 -9.42
N ALA A 88 -8.26 16.31 -10.32
CA ALA A 88 -9.21 15.29 -10.73
C ALA A 88 -8.51 13.92 -10.72
N ASP A 89 -9.30 12.86 -10.56
CA ASP A 89 -8.79 11.49 -10.47
C ASP A 89 -9.50 10.62 -11.52
N LEU A 90 -8.73 9.85 -12.28
CA LEU A 90 -9.22 8.76 -13.14
C LEU A 90 -8.88 7.42 -12.51
N ILE A 91 -9.77 6.45 -12.64
CA ILE A 91 -9.44 5.04 -12.41
C ILE A 91 -9.23 4.40 -13.77
N LEU A 92 -8.01 3.93 -14.01
CA LEU A 92 -7.62 3.26 -15.24
C LEU A 92 -7.39 1.78 -14.97
N GLY A 93 -7.68 0.92 -15.95
CA GLY A 93 -7.40 -0.51 -15.84
C GLY A 93 -6.89 -1.14 -17.12
N ASP A 94 -6.17 -2.25 -16.93
CA ASP A 94 -5.69 -3.16 -17.96
C ASP A 94 -5.94 -4.61 -17.49
N GLU A 95 -5.42 -5.61 -18.21
CA GLU A 95 -5.59 -7.01 -17.83
C GLU A 95 -4.84 -7.41 -16.54
N THR A 96 -3.92 -6.57 -16.07
CA THR A 96 -3.06 -6.82 -14.90
C THR A 96 -3.55 -6.14 -13.63
N GLY A 97 -4.39 -5.11 -13.73
CA GLY A 97 -4.96 -4.43 -12.57
C GLY A 97 -5.62 -3.09 -12.86
N GLN A 98 -5.77 -2.30 -11.81
CA GLN A 98 -6.26 -0.92 -11.87
C GLN A 98 -5.27 0.02 -11.19
N VAL A 99 -5.29 1.28 -11.60
CA VAL A 99 -4.46 2.35 -11.05
C VAL A 99 -5.27 3.64 -10.94
N ARG A 100 -4.99 4.44 -9.92
CA ARG A 100 -5.51 5.80 -9.82
C ARG A 100 -4.53 6.76 -10.48
N ALA A 101 -4.99 7.45 -11.52
CA ALA A 101 -4.26 8.50 -12.21
C ALA A 101 -4.75 9.87 -11.73
N VAL A 102 -3.85 10.67 -11.18
CA VAL A 102 -4.11 11.98 -10.57
C VAL A 102 -3.72 13.08 -11.55
N LEU A 103 -4.67 13.94 -11.89
CA LEU A 103 -4.54 15.05 -12.84
C LEU A 103 -4.57 16.36 -12.06
N TRP A 104 -3.62 17.24 -12.35
CA TRP A 104 -3.50 18.56 -11.71
C TRP A 104 -3.78 19.68 -12.72
N ASP A 105 -4.39 20.74 -12.21
CA ASP A 105 -4.62 22.02 -12.89
C ASP A 105 -5.27 21.85 -14.27
N GLU A 106 -4.60 22.30 -15.35
CA GLU A 106 -5.12 22.20 -16.73
C GLU A 106 -5.54 20.76 -17.10
N LYS A 107 -4.81 19.75 -16.61
CA LYS A 107 -5.15 18.34 -16.87
C LYS A 107 -6.38 17.89 -16.11
N ALA A 108 -6.65 18.50 -14.94
CA ALA A 108 -7.90 18.25 -14.24
C ALA A 108 -9.10 18.73 -15.07
N ALA A 109 -8.98 19.84 -15.79
CA ALA A 109 -10.05 20.31 -16.69
C ALA A 109 -10.29 19.36 -17.87
N ALA A 110 -9.25 18.67 -18.36
CA ALA A 110 -9.34 17.73 -19.49
C ALA A 110 -10.28 16.54 -19.22
N VAL A 111 -10.63 16.24 -17.96
CA VAL A 111 -11.58 15.15 -17.64
C VAL A 111 -12.99 15.40 -18.18
N ALA A 112 -13.33 16.64 -18.54
CA ALA A 112 -14.60 16.96 -19.19
C ALA A 112 -14.76 16.32 -20.59
N GLU A 113 -13.64 15.92 -21.22
CA GLU A 113 -13.61 15.29 -22.55
C GLU A 113 -13.29 13.79 -22.49
N ILE A 114 -13.24 13.21 -21.29
CA ILE A 114 -12.85 11.82 -21.04
C ILE A 114 -14.07 11.07 -20.50
N GLU A 115 -14.38 9.93 -21.10
CA GLU A 115 -15.53 9.10 -20.74
C GLU A 115 -15.10 7.70 -20.29
N PRO A 116 -15.84 7.04 -19.38
CA PRO A 116 -15.65 5.63 -19.10
C PRO A 116 -15.70 4.80 -20.39
N GLY A 117 -14.68 3.98 -20.61
CA GLY A 117 -14.49 3.21 -21.85
C GLY A 117 -13.37 3.73 -22.74
N ASP A 118 -13.03 5.02 -22.68
CA ASP A 118 -11.88 5.58 -23.40
C ASP A 118 -10.60 4.84 -23.03
N VAL A 119 -9.69 4.67 -23.98
CA VAL A 119 -8.33 4.19 -23.70
C VAL A 119 -7.37 5.36 -23.78
N LEU A 120 -6.60 5.56 -22.71
CA LEU A 120 -5.62 6.62 -22.60
C LEU A 120 -4.22 6.04 -22.59
N GLU A 121 -3.33 6.67 -23.34
CA GLU A 121 -1.90 6.58 -23.07
C GLU A 121 -1.54 7.59 -22.00
N ILE A 122 -0.81 7.13 -20.97
CA ILE A 122 -0.40 7.93 -19.83
C ILE A 122 1.12 7.90 -19.73
N ILE A 123 1.72 9.09 -19.65
CA ILE A 123 3.07 9.28 -19.13
C ILE A 123 2.93 9.90 -17.75
N GLY A 124 3.43 9.23 -16.73
CA GLY A 124 3.27 9.66 -15.35
C GLY A 124 4.43 9.27 -14.47
N LYS A 125 4.49 9.89 -13.29
CA LYS A 125 5.43 9.54 -12.23
C LYS A 125 4.68 8.94 -11.05
N GLN A 126 5.40 8.21 -10.21
CA GLN A 126 4.83 7.70 -8.96
C GLN A 126 4.31 8.86 -8.10
N GLY A 127 3.06 8.72 -7.64
CA GLY A 127 2.40 9.66 -6.77
C GLY A 127 2.90 9.60 -5.32
N ALA A 128 2.45 10.57 -4.52
CA ALA A 128 2.80 10.61 -3.10
C ALA A 128 2.21 9.44 -2.30
N ARG A 129 1.04 8.93 -2.73
CA ARG A 129 0.45 7.70 -2.21
C ARG A 129 0.95 6.52 -3.03
N GLN A 130 1.27 5.42 -2.34
CA GLN A 130 1.71 4.20 -2.98
C GLN A 130 0.63 3.68 -3.94
N GLY A 131 1.00 3.44 -5.19
CA GLY A 131 0.09 2.95 -6.24
C GLY A 131 -0.68 4.04 -6.99
N ASP A 132 -0.58 5.32 -6.60
CA ASP A 132 -1.12 6.42 -7.41
C ASP A 132 -0.09 6.83 -8.47
N VAL A 133 -0.56 7.26 -9.64
CA VAL A 133 0.26 7.86 -10.70
C VAL A 133 -0.11 9.33 -10.83
N VAL A 134 0.87 10.22 -10.78
CA VAL A 134 0.67 11.63 -11.16
C VAL A 134 0.88 11.77 -12.65
N VAL A 135 -0.18 12.17 -13.36
CA VAL A 135 -0.20 12.28 -14.82
C VAL A 135 0.58 13.51 -15.26
N LEU A 136 1.60 13.30 -16.10
CA LEU A 136 2.40 14.36 -16.71
C LEU A 136 1.96 14.62 -18.16
N ALA A 137 1.55 13.57 -18.86
CA ALA A 137 0.90 13.67 -20.16
C ALA A 137 -0.16 12.57 -20.30
N LEU A 138 -1.22 12.88 -21.04
CA LEU A 138 -2.23 11.92 -21.43
C LEU A 138 -2.69 12.21 -22.87
N ARG A 139 -3.10 11.16 -23.59
CA ARG A 139 -3.82 11.29 -24.86
C ARG A 139 -4.74 10.09 -25.08
N LYS A 140 -5.81 10.28 -25.86
CA LYS A 140 -6.65 9.16 -26.30
C LYS A 140 -5.84 8.27 -27.24
N SER A 141 -6.05 6.97 -27.11
CA SER A 141 -5.44 5.93 -27.94
C SER A 141 -6.55 5.12 -28.62
N PRO A 142 -6.39 4.76 -29.90
CA PRO A 142 -7.35 3.92 -30.62
C PRO A 142 -7.24 2.43 -30.24
N ILE A 143 -6.29 2.05 -29.38
CA ILE A 143 -6.07 0.67 -28.96
C ILE A 143 -7.22 0.21 -28.08
N GLU A 144 -7.65 -1.04 -28.25
CA GLU A 144 -8.63 -1.68 -27.38
C GLU A 144 -7.97 -2.39 -26.21
N ILE A 145 -8.49 -2.14 -25.00
CA ILE A 145 -8.09 -2.85 -23.77
C ILE A 145 -9.32 -3.51 -23.16
N SER A 146 -9.23 -4.82 -22.97
CA SER A 146 -10.24 -5.60 -22.26
C SER A 146 -9.87 -5.73 -20.79
N CYS A 147 -10.63 -5.08 -19.90
CA CYS A 147 -10.47 -5.17 -18.46
C CYS A 147 -11.83 -5.05 -17.75
N GLY A 148 -11.87 -5.37 -16.45
CA GLY A 148 -13.10 -5.24 -15.66
C GLY A 148 -13.59 -3.80 -15.59
N THR A 149 -14.90 -3.58 -15.72
CA THR A 149 -15.54 -2.25 -15.68
C THR A 149 -15.92 -1.77 -14.28
N ALA A 150 -15.80 -2.64 -13.27
CA ALA A 150 -16.07 -2.27 -11.89
C ALA A 150 -14.83 -1.65 -11.23
N VAL A 151 -14.98 -0.48 -10.60
CA VAL A 151 -13.93 0.13 -9.79
C VAL A 151 -13.62 -0.78 -8.60
N GLN A 152 -12.35 -1.18 -8.45
CA GLN A 152 -11.93 -2.01 -7.32
C GLN A 152 -12.18 -1.28 -5.98
N PRO A 153 -12.54 -2.00 -4.90
CA PRO A 153 -12.91 -1.39 -3.62
C PRO A 153 -11.89 -0.36 -3.13
N GLN A 154 -10.57 -0.61 -3.24
CA GLN A 154 -9.56 0.33 -2.74
C GLN A 154 -9.53 1.69 -3.45
N TYR A 155 -10.16 1.79 -4.63
CA TYR A 155 -10.26 3.03 -5.39
C TYR A 155 -11.56 3.80 -5.15
N GLN A 156 -12.54 3.18 -4.50
CA GLN A 156 -13.81 3.82 -4.19
C GLN A 156 -13.62 4.97 -3.18
N PRO A 157 -14.42 6.04 -3.27
CA PRO A 157 -14.43 7.09 -2.26
C PRO A 157 -14.72 6.53 -0.86
N PRO A 158 -14.09 7.08 0.20
CA PRO A 158 -14.46 6.72 1.56
C PRO A 158 -15.93 7.04 1.86
N GLU A 159 -16.59 6.16 2.60
CA GLU A 159 -17.99 6.31 3.00
C GLU A 159 -18.12 6.42 4.51
N ARG A 160 -19.13 7.16 5.00
CA ARG A 160 -19.48 7.14 6.42
C ARG A 160 -20.58 6.13 6.66
N LYS A 161 -20.40 5.29 7.67
CA LYS A 161 -21.38 4.31 8.09
C LYS A 161 -21.29 4.01 9.58
N ASP A 162 -22.27 3.30 10.08
CA ASP A 162 -22.23 2.73 11.41
C ASP A 162 -21.64 1.30 11.33
N VAL A 163 -20.84 0.93 12.32
CA VAL A 163 -20.29 -0.42 12.45
C VAL A 163 -20.31 -0.85 13.90
N GLU A 164 -20.57 -2.14 14.14
CA GLU A 164 -20.51 -2.75 15.46
C GLU A 164 -19.60 -3.96 15.40
N GLY A 165 -18.75 -4.15 16.40
CA GLY A 165 -17.73 -5.17 16.35
C GLY A 165 -16.82 -5.19 17.56
N MET A 166 -15.85 -6.10 17.58
CA MET A 166 -14.97 -6.31 18.72
C MET A 166 -13.60 -5.68 18.51
N VAL A 167 -13.12 -5.02 19.55
CA VAL A 167 -11.75 -4.51 19.61
C VAL A 167 -10.81 -5.67 19.92
N LEU A 168 -9.98 -6.07 18.97
CA LEU A 168 -9.04 -7.18 19.16
C LEU A 168 -7.72 -6.71 19.79
N LEU A 169 -7.27 -5.52 19.37
CA LEU A 169 -6.01 -4.93 19.83
C LEU A 169 -6.06 -3.41 19.71
N ILE A 170 -5.52 -2.70 20.69
CA ILE A 170 -5.27 -1.26 20.63
C ILE A 170 -3.78 -1.02 20.87
N GLY A 171 -3.12 -0.37 19.92
CA GLY A 171 -1.72 0.00 20.02
C GLY A 171 -1.48 1.17 20.97
N LYS A 172 -0.22 1.59 21.05
CA LYS A 172 0.16 2.81 21.78
C LYS A 172 0.06 4.03 20.84
N PRO A 173 -0.27 5.22 21.36
CA PRO A 173 -0.17 6.45 20.58
C PRO A 173 1.23 6.62 19.96
N ARG A 174 1.28 7.08 18.71
CA ARG A 174 2.51 7.36 17.97
C ARG A 174 2.45 8.77 17.41
N VAL A 175 3.60 9.43 17.40
CA VAL A 175 3.79 10.71 16.72
C VAL A 175 4.28 10.45 15.29
N ILE A 176 3.59 11.04 14.32
CA ILE A 176 3.95 11.03 12.91
C ILE A 176 4.48 12.40 12.54
N VAL A 177 5.70 12.44 12.01
CA VAL A 177 6.28 13.65 11.42
C VAL A 177 5.91 13.68 9.93
N ARG A 178 5.19 14.71 9.51
CA ARG A 178 4.84 14.94 8.09
C ARG A 178 6.04 15.49 7.32
N ARG A 179 5.96 15.46 5.99
CA ARG A 179 7.04 15.96 5.10
C ARG A 179 7.39 17.43 5.32
N ASP A 180 6.44 18.22 5.81
CA ASP A 180 6.63 19.64 6.11
C ASP A 180 7.11 19.90 7.54
N GLY A 181 7.48 18.85 8.28
CA GLY A 181 7.96 18.94 9.67
C GLY A 181 6.85 19.05 10.70
N SER A 182 5.59 19.24 10.31
CA SER A 182 4.48 19.23 11.26
C SER A 182 4.28 17.83 11.86
N THR A 183 3.86 17.77 13.12
CA THR A 183 3.57 16.50 13.80
C THR A 183 2.07 16.23 13.84
N SER A 184 1.71 14.95 13.91
CA SER A 184 0.37 14.48 14.24
C SER A 184 0.50 13.32 15.19
N GLU A 185 -0.37 13.24 16.19
CA GLU A 185 -0.51 12.00 16.93
C GLU A 185 -1.52 11.10 16.24
N MET A 186 -1.32 9.79 16.38
CA MET A 186 -2.31 8.80 15.99
C MET A 186 -2.29 7.63 16.96
N ILE A 187 -3.40 6.92 17.04
CA ILE A 187 -3.51 5.61 17.66
C ILE A 187 -4.20 4.67 16.68
N GLU A 188 -3.76 3.41 16.64
CA GLU A 188 -4.29 2.39 15.75
C GLU A 188 -4.51 1.08 16.49
N GLY A 189 -5.36 0.23 15.92
CA GLY A 189 -5.66 -1.08 16.47
C GLY A 189 -6.25 -2.02 15.44
N CYS A 190 -6.53 -3.24 15.91
CA CYS A 190 -7.23 -4.27 15.17
C CYS A 190 -8.67 -4.38 15.69
N PHE A 191 -9.63 -4.36 14.77
CA PHE A 191 -11.06 -4.39 15.04
C PHE A 191 -11.71 -5.48 14.19
N PHE A 192 -12.54 -6.33 14.78
CA PHE A 192 -13.33 -7.32 14.07
C PHE A 192 -14.74 -6.80 13.84
N ASP A 193 -15.12 -6.57 12.58
CA ASP A 193 -16.42 -5.96 12.23
C ASP A 193 -17.58 -6.96 12.17
N GLY A 194 -17.38 -8.18 12.65
CA GLY A 194 -18.32 -9.29 12.56
C GLY A 194 -18.08 -10.21 11.36
N GLU A 195 -17.31 -9.77 10.36
CA GLU A 195 -16.98 -10.56 9.18
C GLU A 195 -15.46 -10.74 9.03
N VAL A 196 -14.71 -9.66 9.17
CA VAL A 196 -13.26 -9.63 8.91
C VAL A 196 -12.52 -8.80 9.96
N THR A 197 -11.24 -9.08 10.11
CA THR A 197 -10.34 -8.20 10.86
C THR A 197 -9.99 -6.97 10.03
N ALA A 198 -10.20 -5.80 10.59
CA ALA A 198 -9.99 -4.50 10.00
C ALA A 198 -9.05 -3.65 10.88
N ARG A 199 -8.48 -2.62 10.29
CA ARG A 199 -7.73 -1.60 11.03
C ARG A 199 -8.73 -0.59 11.58
N ILE A 200 -8.56 -0.19 12.83
CA ILE A 200 -9.21 0.99 13.42
C ILE A 200 -8.13 2.04 13.70
N VAL A 201 -8.38 3.30 13.37
CA VAL A 201 -7.39 4.38 13.53
C VAL A 201 -8.05 5.70 13.92
N ALA A 202 -7.41 6.45 14.80
CA ALA A 202 -7.76 7.83 15.12
C ALA A 202 -6.53 8.73 15.03
N TRP A 203 -6.69 9.92 14.44
CA TRP A 203 -5.64 10.97 14.36
C TRP A 203 -5.68 11.96 15.53
N ASP A 204 -6.46 11.59 16.54
CA ASP A 204 -6.48 12.15 17.88
C ASP A 204 -6.61 10.94 18.82
N PRO A 205 -5.56 10.59 19.59
CA PRO A 205 -5.60 9.44 20.49
C PRO A 205 -6.73 9.45 21.51
N SER A 206 -7.23 10.64 21.89
CA SER A 206 -8.33 10.76 22.86
C SER A 206 -9.62 10.10 22.38
N LEU A 207 -9.84 10.02 21.06
CA LEU A 207 -11.02 9.40 20.46
C LEU A 207 -11.12 7.89 20.72
N LEU A 208 -10.00 7.22 21.04
CA LEU A 208 -9.97 5.79 21.41
C LEU A 208 -9.51 5.56 22.85
N ALA A 209 -9.41 6.59 23.70
CA ALA A 209 -8.85 6.46 25.05
C ALA A 209 -9.62 5.49 25.96
N ASP A 210 -10.95 5.48 25.84
CA ASP A 210 -11.83 4.62 26.65
C ASP A 210 -12.09 3.24 26.01
N VAL A 211 -11.54 2.99 24.83
CA VAL A 211 -11.74 1.75 24.09
C VAL A 211 -10.86 0.64 24.66
N ARG A 212 -11.47 -0.48 25.05
CA ARG A 212 -10.78 -1.61 25.68
C ARG A 212 -10.70 -2.80 24.76
N GLU A 213 -9.56 -3.49 24.76
CA GLU A 213 -9.42 -4.78 24.08
C GLU A 213 -10.43 -5.80 24.63
N GLY A 214 -10.97 -6.64 23.75
CA GLY A 214 -12.04 -7.59 24.06
C GLY A 214 -13.45 -6.99 24.16
N SER A 215 -13.60 -5.65 24.18
CA SER A 215 -14.93 -5.02 24.22
C SER A 215 -15.59 -5.02 22.85
N CYS A 216 -16.90 -5.26 22.83
CA CYS A 216 -17.75 -5.04 21.66
C CYS A 216 -18.23 -3.58 21.71
N ILE A 217 -18.00 -2.82 20.64
CA ILE A 217 -18.34 -1.40 20.52
C ILE A 217 -19.15 -1.15 19.26
N ARG A 218 -20.04 -0.15 19.33
CA ARG A 218 -20.66 0.47 18.16
C ARG A 218 -19.98 1.80 17.88
N ILE A 219 -19.59 1.99 16.63
CA ILE A 219 -19.04 3.25 16.13
C ILE A 219 -20.02 3.81 15.11
N SER A 220 -20.65 4.94 15.44
CA SER A 220 -21.59 5.61 14.53
C SER A 220 -20.86 6.69 13.73
N GLY A 221 -21.15 6.80 12.44
CA GLY A 221 -20.57 7.80 11.55
C GLY A 221 -19.07 7.61 11.22
N VAL A 222 -18.52 6.41 11.43
CA VAL A 222 -17.10 6.12 11.15
C VAL A 222 -16.80 6.20 9.66
N LEU A 223 -15.62 6.73 9.31
CA LEU A 223 -15.20 6.84 7.92
C LEU A 223 -14.50 5.54 7.49
N LEU A 224 -15.19 4.73 6.68
CA LEU A 224 -14.64 3.51 6.09
C LEU A 224 -13.77 3.86 4.88
N LYS A 225 -12.54 3.36 4.89
CA LYS A 225 -11.63 3.34 3.75
C LYS A 225 -11.33 1.90 3.36
N GLN A 226 -11.51 1.59 2.08
CA GLN A 226 -11.02 0.33 1.52
C GLN A 226 -9.56 0.51 1.09
N ARG A 227 -8.69 -0.38 1.56
CA ARG A 227 -7.28 -0.43 1.17
C ARG A 227 -7.01 -1.75 0.46
N SER A 228 -5.89 -1.84 -0.24
CA SER A 228 -5.39 -3.12 -0.75
C SER A 228 -5.09 -4.12 0.37
N THR A 229 -4.95 -3.65 1.60
CA THR A 229 -4.65 -4.44 2.80
C THR A 229 -5.90 -4.77 3.62
N GLY A 230 -7.08 -4.34 3.19
CA GLY A 230 -8.36 -4.57 3.85
C GLY A 230 -9.09 -3.29 4.26
N LYS A 231 -10.10 -3.44 5.11
CA LYS A 231 -10.90 -2.33 5.64
C LYS A 231 -10.10 -1.52 6.68
N GLU A 232 -10.21 -0.20 6.60
CA GLU A 232 -9.69 0.76 7.58
C GLU A 232 -10.83 1.66 8.04
N TYR A 233 -11.17 1.58 9.34
CA TYR A 233 -12.16 2.40 10.01
C TYR A 233 -11.47 3.60 10.66
N VAL A 234 -11.70 4.80 10.13
CA VAL A 234 -11.13 6.05 10.66
C VAL A 234 -12.15 6.71 11.57
N VAL A 235 -11.80 6.77 12.86
CA VAL A 235 -12.55 7.48 13.90
C VAL A 235 -12.04 8.91 13.95
N ASP A 236 -12.96 9.85 13.80
CA ASP A 236 -12.72 11.30 13.78
C ASP A 236 -13.78 12.04 14.61
N GLU A 237 -13.73 13.37 14.64
CA GLU A 237 -14.65 14.21 15.42
C GLU A 237 -16.13 14.08 15.04
N ARG A 238 -16.43 13.44 13.90
CA ARG A 238 -17.81 13.15 13.46
C ARG A 238 -18.26 11.73 13.80
N SER A 239 -17.38 10.96 14.42
CA SER A 239 -17.64 9.59 14.87
C SER A 239 -18.06 9.59 16.35
N SER A 240 -18.90 8.65 16.75
CA SER A 240 -19.24 8.44 18.17
C SER A 240 -19.14 6.96 18.54
N ILE A 241 -18.57 6.68 19.71
CA ILE A 241 -18.39 5.31 20.21
C ILE A 241 -19.33 5.08 21.39
N ALA A 242 -20.04 3.96 21.34
CA ALA A 242 -20.89 3.47 22.42
C ALA A 242 -20.64 1.97 22.65
N PRO A 243 -21.01 1.43 23.82
CA PRO A 243 -21.02 -0.02 24.03
C PRO A 243 -21.84 -0.72 22.93
N GLY A 244 -21.32 -1.84 22.43
CA GLY A 244 -22.02 -2.69 21.48
C GLY A 244 -23.30 -3.26 22.09
N THR A 245 -24.27 -3.58 21.24
CA THR A 245 -25.55 -4.18 21.65
C THR A 245 -25.61 -5.69 21.41
N ARG A 246 -24.71 -6.20 20.57
CA ARG A 246 -24.60 -7.61 20.20
C ARG A 246 -23.48 -8.26 20.99
N GLU A 247 -23.62 -9.56 21.20
CA GLU A 247 -22.50 -10.37 21.65
C GLU A 247 -21.55 -10.56 20.46
N CYS A 248 -20.31 -10.10 20.61
CA CYS A 248 -19.29 -10.25 19.60
C CYS A 248 -18.43 -11.48 19.93
N SER A 249 -18.32 -12.43 19.02
CA SER A 249 -17.37 -13.55 19.13
C SER A 249 -16.37 -13.52 17.98
N PHE A 250 -15.08 -13.61 18.30
CA PHE A 250 -14.01 -13.76 17.33
C PHE A 250 -13.29 -15.08 17.55
N ARG A 251 -12.80 -15.67 16.46
CA ARG A 251 -11.91 -16.83 16.52
C ARG A 251 -10.66 -16.57 15.68
N PHE A 252 -9.53 -17.09 16.14
CA PHE A 252 -8.35 -17.21 15.31
C PHE A 252 -8.52 -18.31 14.26
N ASN A 253 -7.85 -18.15 13.14
CA ASN A 253 -7.62 -19.20 12.16
C ASN A 253 -6.71 -20.27 12.75
N GLY A 254 -6.98 -21.53 12.42
CA GLY A 254 -6.00 -22.60 12.56
C GLY A 254 -4.75 -22.29 11.73
N LEU A 255 -3.58 -22.68 12.22
CA LEU A 255 -2.33 -22.48 11.49
C LEU A 255 -2.32 -23.23 10.14
N ASP A 256 -3.03 -24.35 10.08
CA ASP A 256 -3.30 -25.19 8.91
C ASP A 256 -4.37 -24.62 7.97
N GLU A 257 -5.10 -23.57 8.36
CA GLU A 257 -6.06 -22.85 7.51
C GLU A 257 -5.37 -21.79 6.63
N VAL A 258 -4.13 -21.42 6.95
CA VAL A 258 -3.39 -20.38 6.21
C VAL A 258 -3.08 -20.84 4.79
N ARG A 259 -3.34 -19.98 3.80
CA ARG A 259 -3.00 -20.20 2.38
C ARG A 259 -2.12 -19.07 1.86
N THR A 260 -1.62 -19.20 0.64
CA THR A 260 -0.71 -18.23 -0.01
C THR A 260 -1.40 -16.95 -0.46
N ASP A 261 -2.73 -16.93 -0.39
CA ASP A 261 -3.62 -15.83 -0.65
C ASP A 261 -4.49 -15.57 0.59
N GLY A 262 -4.83 -14.31 0.82
CA GLY A 262 -5.68 -13.91 1.93
C GLY A 262 -4.93 -13.36 3.15
N THR A 263 -5.75 -12.97 4.12
CA THR A 263 -5.33 -12.30 5.35
C THR A 263 -5.88 -13.10 6.52
N TYR A 264 -5.00 -13.42 7.46
CA TYR A 264 -5.27 -14.35 8.55
C TYR A 264 -5.00 -13.69 9.89
N ALA A 265 -5.74 -14.14 10.90
CA ALA A 265 -5.41 -13.91 12.29
C ALA A 265 -5.11 -15.24 12.94
N VAL A 266 -3.92 -15.40 13.50
CA VAL A 266 -3.45 -16.67 14.06
C VAL A 266 -2.88 -16.47 15.46
N GLU A 267 -2.88 -17.53 16.25
CA GLU A 267 -2.19 -17.59 17.53
C GLU A 267 -1.33 -18.84 17.63
N GLY A 268 -0.30 -18.79 18.46
CA GLY A 268 0.59 -19.92 18.69
C GLY A 268 1.69 -19.62 19.70
N ILE A 269 2.60 -20.57 19.87
CA ILE A 269 3.81 -20.42 20.69
C ILE A 269 5.00 -20.30 19.74
N ILE A 270 5.89 -19.34 19.98
CA ILE A 270 7.13 -19.22 19.20
C ILE A 270 8.03 -20.40 19.52
N SER A 271 8.26 -21.29 18.56
CA SER A 271 9.15 -22.45 18.71
C SER A 271 10.57 -22.16 18.24
N SER A 272 10.74 -21.25 17.27
CA SER A 272 12.04 -20.79 16.78
C SER A 272 11.99 -19.33 16.34
N VAL A 273 13.06 -18.59 16.59
CA VAL A 273 13.20 -17.22 16.10
C VAL A 273 14.64 -16.93 15.70
N GLN A 274 14.81 -16.33 14.53
CA GLN A 274 16.09 -15.85 14.02
C GLN A 274 16.34 -14.40 14.49
N PRO A 275 17.59 -13.93 14.55
CA PRO A 275 17.86 -12.50 14.80
C PRO A 275 17.26 -11.63 13.67
N PRO A 276 16.84 -10.39 13.96
CA PRO A 276 16.43 -9.45 12.92
C PRO A 276 17.61 -9.12 12.01
N ARG A 277 17.37 -9.11 10.70
CA ARG A 277 18.36 -8.79 9.68
C ARG A 277 18.00 -7.49 8.97
N ALA A 278 18.93 -6.54 8.93
CA ALA A 278 18.79 -5.31 8.17
C ALA A 278 19.02 -5.56 6.66
N PHE A 279 18.33 -4.79 5.82
CA PHE A 279 18.53 -4.75 4.38
C PHE A 279 18.07 -3.41 3.79
N THR A 280 18.49 -3.12 2.56
CA THR A 280 17.98 -1.96 1.81
C THR A 280 16.91 -2.44 0.83
N SER A 281 15.71 -1.88 0.88
CA SER A 281 14.63 -2.20 -0.05
C SER A 281 14.93 -1.70 -1.47
N ARG A 282 14.11 -2.12 -2.45
CA ARG A 282 14.28 -1.75 -3.86
C ARG A 282 14.25 -0.24 -4.10
N ASP A 283 13.52 0.51 -3.26
CA ASP A 283 13.42 1.97 -3.27
C ASP A 283 14.52 2.67 -2.44
N GLY A 284 15.59 1.95 -2.05
CA GLY A 284 16.75 2.50 -1.37
C GLY A 284 16.56 2.75 0.14
N ARG A 285 15.42 2.34 0.73
CA ARG A 285 15.13 2.60 2.15
C ARG A 285 15.70 1.50 3.05
N PRO A 286 16.24 1.85 4.23
CA PRO A 286 16.62 0.85 5.21
C PRO A 286 15.39 0.13 5.75
N ASN A 287 15.49 -1.18 5.93
CA ASN A 287 14.40 -2.04 6.36
C ASN A 287 14.93 -3.27 7.12
N HIS A 288 14.04 -4.01 7.80
CA HIS A 288 14.38 -5.20 8.58
C HIS A 288 13.47 -6.38 8.22
N VAL A 289 14.02 -7.58 8.33
CA VAL A 289 13.29 -8.84 8.20
C VAL A 289 13.66 -9.78 9.33
N ARG A 290 12.69 -10.53 9.87
CA ARG A 290 12.94 -11.53 10.90
C ARG A 290 12.05 -12.75 10.69
N ASN A 291 12.65 -13.93 10.67
CA ASN A 291 11.95 -15.18 10.47
C ASN A 291 11.68 -15.86 11.82
N LEU A 292 10.47 -16.41 11.97
CA LEU A 292 10.04 -17.15 13.14
C LEU A 292 9.27 -18.41 12.71
N ILE A 293 9.19 -19.37 13.62
CA ILE A 293 8.25 -20.49 13.54
C ILE A 293 7.34 -20.39 14.74
N ILE A 294 6.03 -20.44 14.49
CA ILE A 294 5.02 -20.55 15.53
C ILE A 294 4.38 -21.93 15.46
N THR A 295 4.16 -22.53 16.62
CA THR A 295 3.58 -23.86 16.78
C THR A 295 2.20 -23.71 17.42
N GLY A 296 1.20 -24.30 16.76
CA GLY A 296 -0.18 -24.39 17.22
C GLY A 296 -0.45 -25.76 17.84
N ALA A 297 -1.73 -26.11 17.97
CA ALA A 297 -2.12 -27.41 18.51
C ALA A 297 -1.80 -28.58 17.56
N THR A 298 -1.93 -28.37 16.25
CA THR A 298 -1.90 -29.42 15.23
C THR A 298 -0.86 -29.20 14.13
N SER A 299 -0.29 -28.01 14.00
CA SER A 299 0.64 -27.67 12.93
C SER A 299 1.58 -26.53 13.33
N ASP A 300 2.65 -26.39 12.56
CA ASP A 300 3.58 -25.26 12.63
C ASP A 300 3.36 -24.31 11.46
N LEU A 301 3.70 -23.03 11.65
CA LEU A 301 3.62 -22.02 10.60
C LEU A 301 4.89 -21.16 10.60
N ARG A 302 5.46 -21.00 9.40
CA ARG A 302 6.55 -20.04 9.17
C ARG A 302 5.97 -18.63 9.13
N VAL A 303 6.56 -17.74 9.92
CA VAL A 303 6.17 -16.34 9.99
C VAL A 303 7.36 -15.47 9.59
N VAL A 304 7.09 -14.42 8.83
CA VAL A 304 8.10 -13.44 8.41
C VAL A 304 7.65 -12.06 8.85
N PHE A 305 8.37 -11.47 9.80
CA PHE A 305 8.19 -10.11 10.24
C PHE A 305 8.99 -9.14 9.38
N TRP A 306 8.36 -8.03 8.99
CA TRP A 306 8.94 -6.99 8.15
C TRP A 306 8.92 -5.62 8.84
N GLY A 307 9.90 -4.78 8.55
CA GLY A 307 10.01 -3.42 9.09
C GLY A 307 10.09 -3.40 10.61
N ASP A 308 9.38 -2.47 11.24
CA ASP A 308 9.32 -2.33 12.70
C ASP A 308 8.89 -3.64 13.41
N ARG A 309 8.13 -4.51 12.74
CA ARG A 309 7.68 -5.79 13.33
C ARG A 309 8.83 -6.75 13.56
N ALA A 310 9.87 -6.69 12.72
CA ALA A 310 11.07 -7.50 12.90
C ALA A 310 11.80 -7.16 14.21
N LEU A 311 11.63 -5.94 14.72
CA LEU A 311 12.31 -5.43 15.91
C LEU A 311 11.54 -5.70 17.21
N ILE A 312 10.36 -6.32 17.15
CA ILE A 312 9.61 -6.68 18.36
C ILE A 312 10.46 -7.68 19.18
N PRO A 313 10.67 -7.43 20.48
CA PRO A 313 11.37 -8.38 21.35
C PRO A 313 10.51 -9.63 21.49
N VAL A 314 11.07 -10.77 21.10
CA VAL A 314 10.44 -12.10 21.16
C VAL A 314 11.51 -13.16 21.39
N VAL A 315 11.16 -14.20 22.14
CA VAL A 315 11.97 -15.38 22.42
C VAL A 315 11.18 -16.67 22.19
N PRO A 316 11.84 -17.82 21.98
CA PRO A 316 11.15 -19.10 21.99
C PRO A 316 10.42 -19.31 23.33
N GLY A 317 9.19 -19.84 23.27
CA GLY A 317 8.30 -20.02 24.41
C GLY A 317 7.27 -18.90 24.59
N ASP A 318 7.47 -17.72 23.99
CA ASP A 318 6.46 -16.65 23.99
C ASP A 318 5.17 -17.11 23.33
N ARG A 319 4.03 -16.73 23.91
CA ARG A 319 2.73 -16.82 23.23
C ARG A 319 2.58 -15.60 22.34
N ILE A 320 2.12 -15.81 21.10
CA ILE A 320 1.96 -14.75 20.13
C ILE A 320 0.58 -14.82 19.48
N ALA A 321 -0.06 -13.66 19.34
CA ALA A 321 -1.24 -13.47 18.51
C ALA A 321 -0.89 -12.49 17.39
N ILE A 322 -1.17 -12.88 16.15
CA ILE A 322 -0.95 -12.11 14.94
C ILE A 322 -2.30 -11.83 14.32
N TYR A 323 -2.59 -10.57 14.01
CA TYR A 323 -3.76 -10.17 13.24
C TYR A 323 -3.31 -9.52 11.93
N GLN A 324 -4.15 -9.64 10.90
CA GLN A 324 -3.85 -9.11 9.57
C GLN A 324 -2.51 -9.57 8.99
N GLY A 325 -2.13 -10.83 9.22
CA GLY A 325 -0.99 -11.47 8.56
C GLY A 325 -1.36 -11.88 7.13
N SER A 326 -0.52 -11.56 6.16
CA SER A 326 -0.76 -11.92 4.76
C SER A 326 -0.11 -13.24 4.41
N GLY A 327 -0.90 -14.20 3.94
CA GLY A 327 -0.38 -15.44 3.39
C GLY A 327 0.44 -15.18 2.12
N ARG A 328 1.61 -15.81 1.99
CA ARG A 328 2.52 -15.66 0.85
C ARG A 328 3.26 -16.95 0.53
N THR A 329 3.71 -17.05 -0.72
CA THR A 329 4.69 -18.07 -1.13
C THR A 329 6.08 -17.54 -0.83
N GLY A 330 6.84 -18.27 -0.01
CA GLY A 330 8.24 -17.98 0.33
C GLY A 330 9.18 -18.21 -0.85
N ARG A 331 10.45 -17.81 -0.69
CA ARG A 331 11.48 -17.97 -1.75
C ARG A 331 11.81 -19.43 -2.05
N ASP A 332 11.62 -20.30 -1.07
CA ASP A 332 11.76 -21.75 -1.16
C ASP A 332 10.50 -22.43 -1.73
N GLY A 333 9.47 -21.66 -2.08
CA GLY A 333 8.20 -22.15 -2.61
C GLY A 333 7.19 -22.62 -1.55
N GLY A 334 7.56 -22.66 -0.26
CA GLY A 334 6.62 -23.06 0.78
C GLY A 334 5.85 -21.88 1.40
N LEU A 335 4.77 -22.18 2.12
CA LEU A 335 3.89 -21.20 2.74
C LEU A 335 4.58 -20.40 3.85
N GLU A 336 4.37 -19.08 3.84
CA GLU A 336 4.78 -18.14 4.89
C GLU A 336 3.66 -17.16 5.22
N LEU A 337 3.54 -16.79 6.51
CA LEU A 337 2.69 -15.70 6.96
C LEU A 337 3.52 -14.42 7.12
N HIS A 338 3.29 -13.44 6.27
CA HIS A 338 4.01 -12.16 6.28
C HIS A 338 3.30 -11.13 7.16
N VAL A 339 4.03 -10.51 8.06
CA VAL A 339 3.51 -9.48 8.99
C VAL A 339 4.35 -8.21 8.87
N GLY A 340 3.81 -7.22 8.18
CA GLY A 340 4.43 -5.90 8.00
C GLY A 340 3.68 -4.78 8.72
N GLY A 341 3.78 -3.56 8.19
CA GLY A 341 3.16 -2.37 8.80
C GLY A 341 1.64 -2.43 8.98
N ASN A 342 0.93 -3.28 8.21
CA ASN A 342 -0.52 -3.46 8.33
C ASN A 342 -0.93 -4.55 9.34
N GLY A 343 -0.04 -5.47 9.69
CA GLY A 343 -0.37 -6.52 10.65
C GLY A 343 -0.55 -5.96 12.06
N PHE A 344 -0.93 -6.76 13.04
CA PHE A 344 -0.86 -6.44 14.47
C PHE A 344 -0.29 -7.64 15.21
N VAL A 345 0.53 -7.39 16.23
CA VAL A 345 1.19 -8.46 16.98
C VAL A 345 1.04 -8.18 18.47
N ARG A 346 0.58 -9.19 19.21
CA ARG A 346 0.62 -9.22 20.67
C ARG A 346 1.51 -10.38 21.09
N VAL A 347 2.47 -10.09 21.96
CA VAL A 347 3.37 -11.09 22.56
C VAL A 347 3.05 -11.13 24.04
N VAL A 348 2.90 -12.34 24.57
CA VAL A 348 2.73 -12.60 26.00
C VAL A 348 3.77 -13.63 26.39
N THR A 349 4.77 -13.20 27.14
CA THR A 349 5.76 -14.09 27.74
C THR A 349 5.11 -14.84 28.90
N PRO A 350 5.07 -16.18 28.89
CA PRO A 350 4.59 -16.94 30.02
C PRO A 350 5.41 -16.56 31.26
N THR A 351 4.75 -16.21 32.35
CA THR A 351 5.40 -15.89 33.63
C THR A 351 6.09 -17.11 34.21
N ALA A 352 7.33 -17.32 33.81
CA ALA A 352 8.37 -17.86 34.66
C ALA A 352 9.36 -16.71 34.88
N GLU A 353 8.96 -15.73 35.70
CA GLU A 353 9.88 -14.74 36.23
C GLU A 353 10.79 -15.44 37.25
N GLU A 354 11.82 -16.12 36.78
CA GLU A 354 13.08 -16.08 37.51
C GLU A 354 13.85 -14.89 36.95
N GLU A 355 14.06 -13.90 37.80
CA GLU A 355 14.99 -12.82 37.54
C GLU A 355 16.40 -13.44 37.48
N ILE A 356 16.91 -13.71 36.28
CA ILE A 356 18.25 -14.26 36.10
C ILE A 356 19.19 -13.12 35.71
N GLU A 357 19.97 -12.66 36.70
CA GLU A 357 21.13 -11.82 36.46
C GLU A 357 22.24 -12.67 35.82
N LYS A 358 22.70 -12.29 34.63
CA LYS A 358 23.83 -12.95 33.95
C LYS A 358 24.94 -11.95 33.68
N GLU A 359 26.09 -12.20 34.28
CA GLU A 359 27.35 -11.56 33.88
C GLU A 359 28.02 -12.37 32.76
N GLY A 360 28.48 -11.68 31.73
CA GLY A 360 29.17 -12.30 30.59
C GLY A 360 29.98 -11.30 29.80
N THR A 361 30.98 -11.80 29.08
CA THR A 361 31.83 -10.98 28.19
C THR A 361 31.21 -10.91 26.80
N ILE A 362 30.95 -9.71 26.29
CA ILE A 362 30.52 -9.51 24.90
C ILE A 362 31.72 -9.76 23.99
N ILE A 363 31.67 -10.80 23.17
CA ILE A 363 32.68 -11.07 22.15
C ILE A 363 32.14 -10.58 20.81
N VAL A 364 32.74 -9.50 20.28
CA VAL A 364 32.41 -8.97 18.95
C VAL A 364 32.96 -9.93 17.89
N THR A 365 32.10 -10.49 17.06
CA THR A 365 32.51 -11.30 15.91
C THR A 365 32.41 -10.51 14.60
N ARG A 366 33.04 -11.00 13.52
CA ARG A 366 32.98 -10.35 12.19
C ARG A 366 31.58 -10.25 11.60
N GLU A 367 30.61 -10.96 12.16
CA GLU A 367 29.21 -10.95 11.75
C GLU A 367 28.35 -9.97 12.57
N GLY A 368 28.97 -9.23 13.51
CA GLY A 368 28.32 -8.28 14.41
C GLY A 368 28.09 -8.85 15.82
N THR A 369 27.66 -7.96 16.73
CA THR A 369 27.02 -8.32 18.01
C THR A 369 25.54 -8.56 17.82
#